data_AF-A0A955XJP9-F1
#
_entry.id   AF-A0A955XJP9-F1
#
_cell.length_a   1.000
_cell.length_b   1.000
_cell.length_c   1.000
_cell.angle_alpha   90.00
_cell.angle_beta   90.00
_cell.angle_gamma   90.00
#
_symmetry.space_group_name_H-M   'P 1'
#
loop_
_entity.id
_entity.type
_entity.pdbx_description
1 polymer ?
#
loop_
_entity_poly.entity_id
_entity_poly.type
_entity_poly.pdbx_seq_one_letter_code
_entity_poly.pdbx_strand_id
1 'polypeptide(L)'
;MDHRAVRVKAPRIDCPCALSPLTGLPLAGRRGIELSMDGMRDFGPTQVAALLRLHSFLAVRGKRLTLVDVPPIVRAELHRLGLAVLFLAAA
;
A
#
# COMPACT_ATOMS: atom_id res chain seq x y z
N MET A 1 -22.72 35.78 -4.27
CA MET A 1 -23.00 34.35 -4.52
C MET A 1 -22.48 34.08 -5.91
N ASP A 2 -21.24 33.60 -5.99
CA ASP A 2 -20.43 33.69 -7.20
C ASP A 2 -20.12 32.29 -7.71
N HIS A 3 -20.75 31.92 -8.83
CA HIS A 3 -20.49 30.70 -9.58
C HIS A 3 -19.18 30.88 -10.36
N ARG A 4 -18.04 30.53 -9.77
CA ARG A 4 -16.75 30.56 -10.48
C ARG A 4 -16.40 29.20 -11.05
N ALA A 5 -16.25 29.18 -12.38
CA ALA A 5 -16.03 28.04 -13.24
C ALA A 5 -14.78 27.22 -12.89
N VAL A 6 -14.95 25.90 -12.90
CA VAL A 6 -13.91 24.88 -12.73
C VAL A 6 -13.05 24.81 -13.99
N ARG A 7 -11.72 24.94 -13.85
CA ARG A 7 -10.77 24.70 -14.95
C ARG A 7 -10.12 23.33 -14.78
N VAL A 8 -10.53 22.38 -15.63
CA VAL A 8 -9.88 21.07 -15.78
C VAL A 8 -8.74 21.22 -16.77
N LYS A 9 -7.51 20.87 -16.36
CA LYS A 9 -6.34 20.77 -17.24
C LYS A 9 -6.06 19.29 -17.49
N ALA A 10 -6.37 18.81 -18.69
CA ALA A 10 -6.03 17.46 -19.16
C ALA A 10 -4.54 17.38 -19.56
N PRO A 11 -3.94 16.16 -19.53
CA PRO A 11 -2.52 15.94 -19.23
C PRO A 11 -1.62 16.04 -20.47
N ARG A 12 -0.32 16.28 -20.25
CA ARG A 12 0.72 16.12 -21.28
C ARG A 12 1.43 14.79 -21.07
N ILE A 13 1.45 13.99 -22.12
CA ILE A 13 2.12 12.70 -22.23
C ILE A 13 3.49 12.96 -22.85
N ASP A 14 4.55 12.74 -22.09
CA ASP A 14 5.89 12.48 -22.62
C ASP A 14 6.19 11.01 -22.36
N CYS A 15 6.30 10.25 -23.44
CA CYS A 15 6.59 8.83 -23.44
C CYS A 15 7.97 8.64 -24.07
N PRO A 16 8.98 8.12 -23.35
CA PRO A 16 10.03 7.35 -23.97
C PRO A 16 9.65 5.88 -23.87
N CYS A 17 9.11 5.35 -24.97
CA CYS A 17 9.17 3.93 -25.24
C CYS A 17 10.62 3.56 -25.61
N ALA A 18 11.19 2.60 -24.88
CA ALA A 18 11.89 1.41 -25.40
C ALA A 18 13.21 1.08 -24.65
N LEU A 19 13.18 -0.02 -23.89
CA LEU A 19 13.91 -1.28 -24.14
C LEU A 19 13.41 -2.35 -23.13
N SER A 20 12.74 -3.38 -23.65
CA SER A 20 11.89 -4.43 -23.00
C SER A 20 12.67 -5.55 -22.25
N PRO A 21 12.06 -6.66 -21.71
CA PRO A 21 10.68 -6.94 -21.21
C PRO A 21 10.63 -7.73 -19.86
N LEU A 22 9.83 -7.33 -18.85
CA LEU A 22 9.05 -8.21 -17.93
C LEU A 22 8.49 -7.55 -16.64
N THR A 23 8.45 -6.23 -16.50
CA THR A 23 7.63 -5.58 -15.44
C THR A 23 6.45 -4.83 -16.03
N GLY A 24 5.82 -5.47 -17.02
CA GLY A 24 4.44 -5.19 -17.41
C GLY A 24 3.48 -5.69 -16.33
N LEU A 25 3.47 -5.04 -15.17
CA LEU A 25 2.26 -4.96 -14.35
C LEU A 25 2.09 -3.49 -13.99
N PRO A 26 1.31 -2.73 -14.79
CA PRO A 26 0.72 -1.54 -14.23
C PRO A 26 -0.07 -2.01 -13.01
N LEU A 27 0.32 -1.53 -11.82
CA LEU A 27 -0.57 -1.55 -10.64
C LEU A 27 -1.77 -0.60 -10.83
N ALA A 28 -2.12 -0.28 -12.08
CA ALA A 28 -3.37 0.37 -12.46
C ALA A 28 -4.50 -0.68 -12.37
N GLY A 29 -5.14 -0.77 -11.20
CA GLY A 29 -6.44 -1.44 -11.08
C GLY A 29 -6.68 -2.29 -9.83
N ARG A 30 -5.65 -2.63 -9.04
CA ARG A 30 -5.88 -3.31 -7.76
C ARG A 30 -6.28 -2.28 -6.70
N ARG A 31 -7.58 -2.25 -6.34
CA ARG A 31 -8.09 -1.51 -5.17
C ARG A 31 -7.36 -2.01 -3.92
N GLY A 32 -6.32 -1.29 -3.50
CA GLY A 32 -5.60 -1.51 -2.26
C GLY A 32 -6.45 -1.07 -1.06
N ILE A 33 -6.22 -1.69 0.08
CA ILE A 33 -6.70 -1.22 1.38
C ILE A 33 -5.48 -0.72 2.14
N GLU A 34 -5.57 0.50 2.63
CA GLU A 34 -4.58 1.07 3.53
C GLU A 34 -5.07 0.92 4.97
N LEU A 35 -4.18 0.48 5.85
CA LEU A 35 -4.43 0.38 7.29
C LEU A 35 -3.42 1.26 8.01
N SER A 36 -3.91 2.33 8.64
CA SER A 36 -3.07 3.17 9.50
C SER A 36 -2.77 2.44 10.80
N MET A 37 -1.50 2.49 11.20
CA MET A 37 -1.01 1.92 12.45
C MET A 37 -0.70 3.02 13.48
N ASP A 38 -1.16 4.24 13.23
CA ASP A 38 -0.95 5.36 14.14
C ASP A 38 -1.55 5.07 15.53
N GLY A 39 -0.86 5.54 16.57
CA GLY A 39 -1.25 5.31 17.96
C GLY A 39 -1.07 3.86 18.46
N MET A 40 -0.57 2.92 17.64
CA MET A 40 -0.32 1.56 18.09
C MET A 40 0.91 1.49 19.02
N ARG A 41 0.67 1.28 20.31
CA ARG A 41 1.69 1.24 21.36
C ARG A 41 2.25 -0.15 21.66
N ASP A 42 1.50 -1.19 21.30
CA ASP A 42 1.89 -2.58 21.49
C ASP A 42 1.57 -3.39 20.21
N PHE A 43 2.52 -4.23 19.81
CA PHE A 43 2.42 -5.04 18.60
C PHE A 43 3.19 -6.34 18.77
N GLY A 44 2.47 -7.40 19.10
CA GLY A 44 3.02 -8.72 19.38
C GLY A 44 2.41 -9.82 18.52
N PRO A 45 2.59 -11.09 18.93
CA PRO A 45 2.19 -12.26 18.14
C PRO A 45 0.70 -12.27 17.76
N THR A 46 -0.16 -11.80 18.66
CA THR A 46 -1.61 -11.74 18.43
C THR A 46 -1.97 -10.76 17.32
N GLN A 47 -1.38 -9.56 17.34
CA GLN A 47 -1.59 -8.52 16.32
C GLN A 47 -1.01 -8.95 14.98
N VAL A 48 0.18 -9.56 14.99
CA VAL A 48 0.79 -10.16 13.79
C VAL A 48 -0.10 -11.23 13.18
N ALA A 49 -0.64 -12.14 14.00
CA ALA A 49 -1.55 -13.19 13.53
C ALA A 49 -2.83 -12.60 12.92
N ALA A 50 -3.40 -11.56 13.55
CA ALA A 50 -4.56 -10.85 13.02
C ALA A 50 -4.25 -10.18 11.68
N LEU A 51 -3.10 -9.52 11.56
CA LEU A 51 -2.65 -8.85 10.35
C LEU A 51 -2.46 -9.85 9.20
N LEU A 52 -1.85 -11.00 9.47
CA LEU A 52 -1.67 -12.07 8.48
C LEU A 52 -3.01 -12.68 8.02
N ARG A 53 -3.97 -12.88 8.94
CA ARG A 53 -5.32 -13.32 8.57
C ARG A 53 -6.02 -12.31 7.67
N LEU A 54 -5.92 -11.02 8.00
CA LEU A 54 -6.48 -9.94 7.18
C LEU A 54 -5.83 -9.89 5.79
N HIS A 55 -4.50 -9.99 5.72
CA HIS A 55 -3.76 -10.07 4.46
C HIS A 55 -4.26 -11.21 3.58
N SER A 56 -4.33 -12.43 4.12
CA SER A 56 -4.82 -13.62 3.39
C SER A 56 -6.26 -13.43 2.93
N PHE A 57 -7.13 -12.88 3.78
CA PHE A 57 -8.53 -12.58 3.43
C PHE A 57 -8.67 -11.58 2.28
N LEU A 58 -7.79 -10.60 2.19
CA LEU A 58 -7.77 -9.61 1.12
C LEU A 58 -7.12 -10.15 -0.15
N ALA A 59 -6.06 -10.95 -0.01
CA ALA A 59 -5.37 -11.59 -1.12
C ALA A 59 -6.31 -12.52 -1.92
N VAL A 60 -7.14 -13.34 -1.24
CA VAL A 60 -8.14 -14.18 -1.92
C VAL A 60 -9.22 -13.38 -2.66
N ARG A 61 -9.37 -12.10 -2.35
CA ARG A 61 -10.27 -11.16 -3.03
C ARG A 61 -9.56 -10.29 -4.08
N GLY A 62 -8.29 -10.58 -4.36
CA GLY A 62 -7.47 -9.80 -5.29
C GLY A 62 -7.14 -8.39 -4.80
N LYS A 63 -7.29 -8.11 -3.49
CA LYS A 63 -6.98 -6.82 -2.88
C LYS A 63 -5.60 -6.89 -2.22
N ARG A 64 -4.88 -5.77 -2.26
CA ARG A 64 -3.59 -5.60 -1.58
C ARG A 64 -3.81 -4.87 -0.25
N LEU A 65 -3.15 -5.29 0.82
CA LEU A 65 -3.08 -4.56 2.08
C LEU A 65 -1.75 -3.80 2.14
N THR A 66 -1.81 -2.51 2.47
CA THR A 66 -0.62 -1.68 2.71
C THR A 66 -0.76 -1.06 4.10
N LEU A 67 0.33 -1.08 4.87
CA LEU A 67 0.35 -0.38 6.15
C LEU A 67 0.89 1.04 5.98
N VAL A 68 0.20 2.01 6.59
CA VAL A 68 0.59 3.43 6.60
C VAL A 68 0.78 3.90 8.04
N ASP A 69 1.51 5.01 8.21
CA ASP A 69 1.85 5.60 9.52
C ASP A 69 2.44 4.59 10.52
N VAL A 70 3.29 3.67 10.02
CA VAL A 70 3.80 2.53 10.79
C VAL A 70 4.79 2.97 11.88
N PRO A 71 4.46 2.82 13.17
CA PRO A 71 5.37 3.17 14.26
C PRO A 71 6.66 2.34 14.24
N PRO A 72 7.78 2.85 14.77
CA PRO A 72 9.05 2.14 14.79
C PRO A 72 8.98 0.74 15.42
N ILE A 73 8.19 0.56 16.49
CA ILE A 73 8.01 -0.73 17.16
C ILE A 73 7.38 -1.78 16.24
N VAL A 74 6.32 -1.39 15.50
CA VAL A 74 5.64 -2.25 14.53
C VAL A 74 6.58 -2.58 13.38
N ARG A 75 7.29 -1.57 12.86
CA ARG A 75 8.27 -1.77 11.77
C ARG A 75 9.38 -2.74 12.18
N ALA A 76 9.98 -2.54 13.36
CA ALA A 76 11.03 -3.41 13.87
C ALA A 76 10.55 -4.86 13.97
N GLU A 77 9.34 -5.07 14.50
CA GLU A 77 8.77 -6.41 14.63
C GLU A 77 8.47 -7.05 13.26
N LEU A 78 7.91 -6.29 12.31
CA LEU A 78 7.68 -6.78 10.94
C LEU A 78 8.99 -7.14 10.22
N HIS A 79 10.06 -6.37 10.41
CA HIS A 79 11.38 -6.68 9.87
C HIS A 79 11.98 -7.91 10.54
N ARG A 80 11.91 -8.01 11.88
CA ARG A 80 12.39 -9.14 12.67
C ARG A 80 11.75 -10.46 12.22
N LEU A 81 10.47 -10.41 11.85
CA LEU A 81 9.71 -11.57 11.39
C LEU A 81 9.78 -11.80 9.87
N GLY A 82 10.51 -10.97 9.12
CA GLY A 82 10.59 -11.05 7.65
C GLY A 82 9.28 -10.71 6.93
N LEU A 83 8.32 -10.09 7.61
CA LEU A 83 7.00 -9.74 7.09
C LEU A 83 6.97 -8.37 6.42
N ALA A 84 8.03 -7.57 6.56
CA ALA A 84 8.10 -6.21 6.03
C ALA A 84 7.77 -6.14 4.52
N VAL A 85 8.24 -7.12 3.75
CA VAL A 85 8.02 -7.21 2.28
C VAL A 85 6.54 -7.36 1.90
N LEU A 86 5.71 -7.89 2.79
CA LEU A 86 4.29 -8.11 2.52
C LEU A 86 3.46 -6.84 2.68
N PHE A 87 3.91 -5.92 3.54
CA PHE A 87 3.08 -4.85 4.09
C PHE A 87 3.58 -3.46 3.83
N LEU A 88 4.90 -3.26 3.83
CA LEU A 88 5.49 -1.95 3.59
C LEU A 88 5.67 -1.77 2.08
N ALA A 89 5.18 -0.64 1.57
CA ALA A 89 5.55 -0.22 0.22
C ALA A 89 7.08 -0.03 0.18
N ALA A 90 7.73 -0.45 -0.92
CA ALA A 90 9.10 -0.05 -1.17
C ALA A 90 9.13 1.49 -1.21
N ALA A 91 9.95 2.09 -0.35
CA ALA A 91 10.14 3.53 -0.23
C ALA A 91 10.86 4.09 -1.45
#